data_AF-A0A7V3W1U6-F1
#
_entry.id   AF-A0A7V3W1U6-F1
#
_cell.length_a   1.000
_cell.length_b   1.000
_cell.length_c   1.000
_cell.angle_alpha   90.00
_cell.angle_beta   90.00
_cell.angle_gamma   90.00
#
_symmetry.space_group_name_H-M   'P 1'
#
loop_
_entity.id
_entity.type
_entity.pdbx_description
1 polymer ?
#
loop_
_entity_poly.entity_id
_entity_poly.type
_entity_poly.pdbx_seq_one_letter_code
_entity_poly.pdbx_strand_id
1 'polypeptide(L)' 'NPGETRTVSFELKPADLAYWDTESNGWVIEEIEYLVYVGSSSRPGDLLSESFKVSGI' A
#
# COMPACT_ATOMS: atom_id res chain seq x y z
N ASN A 1 6.03 27.94 4.18
CA ASN A 1 7.26 28.64 4.59
C ASN A 1 8.48 27.79 4.27
N PRO A 2 9.63 28.36 3.87
CA PRO A 2 10.87 27.59 3.76
C PRO A 2 11.18 26.88 5.10
N GLY A 3 11.46 25.58 5.05
CA GLY A 3 11.73 24.74 6.23
C GLY A 3 10.49 24.21 6.98
N GLU A 4 9.28 24.47 6.48
CA GLU A 4 8.06 23.93 7.07
C GLU A 4 7.90 22.43 6.79
N THR A 5 7.55 21.66 7.81
CA THR A 5 7.22 20.23 7.71
C THR A 5 5.72 20.02 7.84
N ARG A 6 5.18 19.03 7.11
CA ARG A 6 3.78 18.63 7.23
C ARG A 6 3.66 17.12 7.25
N THR A 7 2.69 16.63 8.01
CA THR A 7 2.27 15.23 7.98
C THR A 7 1.20 15.06 6.91
N VAL A 8 1.34 14.02 6.09
CA VAL A 8 0.34 13.61 5.09
C VAL A 8 -0.12 12.21 5.47
N SER A 9 -1.43 11.99 5.45
CA SER A 9 -2.05 10.71 5.77
C SER A 9 -2.67 10.11 4.52
N PHE A 10 -2.48 8.81 4.34
CA PHE A 10 -3.13 8.02 3.30
C PHE A 10 -4.02 6.98 3.98
N GLU A 11 -5.24 6.84 3.49
CA GLU A 11 -6.15 5.78 3.91
C GLU A 11 -6.13 4.68 2.86
N LEU A 12 -5.98 3.44 3.30
CA LEU A 12 -5.98 2.26 2.45
C LEU A 12 -7.01 1.27 2.97
N LYS A 13 -7.96 0.88 2.12
CA LYS A 13 -8.96 -0.13 2.44
C LYS A 13 -8.44 -1.50 1.99
N PRO A 14 -8.85 -2.60 2.63
CA PRO A 14 -8.47 -3.94 2.19
C PRO A 14 -8.78 -4.20 0.70
N ALA A 15 -9.89 -3.66 0.19
CA ALA A 15 -10.27 -3.78 -1.22
C ALA A 15 -9.30 -3.10 -2.20
N ASP A 16 -8.52 -2.10 -1.76
CA ASP A 16 -7.50 -1.44 -2.59
C ASP A 16 -6.28 -2.35 -2.83
N LEU A 17 -6.14 -3.41 -2.04
CA LEU A 17 -5.09 -4.42 -2.14
C LEU A 17 -5.54 -5.67 -2.92
N ALA A 18 -6.80 -5.69 -3.39
CA ALA A 18 -7.35 -6.84 -4.07
C ALA A 18 -6.71 -7.03 -5.45
N TYR A 19 -6.55 -8.28 -5.85
CA TYR A 19 -6.22 -8.66 -7.23
C TYR A 19 -7.38 -9.43 -7.85
N TRP A 20 -7.41 -9.48 -9.18
CA TRP A 20 -8.36 -10.29 -9.90
C TRP A 20 -7.89 -11.74 -9.95
N ASP A 21 -8.64 -12.64 -9.33
CA ASP A 21 -8.42 -14.07 -9.43
C ASP A 21 -9.30 -14.68 -10.53
N THR A 22 -8.65 -15.33 -11.50
CA THR A 22 -9.33 -15.97 -12.62
C THR A 22 -10.02 -17.28 -12.25
N GLU A 23 -9.60 -17.96 -11.18
CA GLU A 23 -10.21 -19.22 -10.74
C GLU A 23 -11.56 -18.97 -10.08
N SER A 24 -11.64 -17.98 -9.20
CA SER A 24 -12.90 -17.53 -8.59
C SER A 24 -13.70 -16.56 -9.47
N ASN A 25 -13.11 -16.04 -10.55
CA ASN A 25 -13.68 -15.01 -11.41
C ASN A 25 -14.16 -13.78 -10.60
N GLY A 26 -13.28 -13.29 -9.72
CA GLY A 26 -13.60 -12.26 -8.74
C GLY A 26 -12.39 -11.52 -8.18
N TRP A 27 -12.66 -10.47 -7.40
CA TRP A 27 -11.63 -9.75 -6.64
C TRP A 27 -11.36 -10.46 -5.32
N VAL A 28 -10.09 -10.78 -5.06
CA VAL A 28 -9.65 -11.49 -3.85
C VAL A 28 -8.60 -10.63 -3.13
N ILE A 29 -8.68 -10.63 -1.80
CA ILE A 29 -7.66 -10.01 -0.95
C ILE A 29 -6.88 -11.14 -0.26
N GLU A 30 -5.56 -11.02 -0.25
CA GLU A 30 -4.68 -12.03 0.34
C GLU A 30 -4.24 -11.62 1.75
N GLU A 31 -4.28 -12.55 2.69
CA GLU A 31 -3.77 -12.33 4.06
C GLU A 31 -2.24 -12.52 4.15
N ILE A 32 -1.51 -11.76 3.32
CA ILE A 32 -0.04 -11.78 3.24
C ILE A 32 0.57 -10.55 3.91
N GLU A 33 1.89 -10.56 4.01
CA GLU A 33 2.66 -9.36 4.30
C GLU A 33 2.80 -8.51 3.03
N TYR A 34 2.32 -7.28 3.09
CA TYR A 34 2.44 -6.29 2.03
C TYR A 34 3.59 -5.33 2.35
N LEU A 35 4.32 -4.93 1.31
CA LEU A 35 5.35 -3.92 1.39
C LEU A 35 4.80 -2.60 0.83
N VAL A 36 4.73 -1.56 1.67
CA VAL A 36 4.34 -0.21 1.26
C VAL A 36 5.58 0.60 0.92
N TYR A 37 5.48 1.40 -0.13
CA TYR A 37 6.50 2.35 -0.54
C TYR A 37 5.93 3.77 -0.58
N VAL A 38 6.66 4.74 -0.02
CA VAL A 38 6.27 6.16 -0.04
C VAL A 38 7.45 7.01 -0.47
N GLY A 39 7.24 7.88 -1.45
CA GLY A 39 8.30 8.72 -1.99
C GLY A 39 7.78 9.71 -3.03
N SER A 40 8.68 10.53 -3.55
CA SER A 40 8.36 11.53 -4.58
C SER A 40 8.18 10.93 -5.97
N SER A 41 8.69 9.71 -6.19
CA SER A 41 8.57 8.96 -7.44
C SER A 41 8.61 7.45 -7.16
N SER A 42 8.31 6.64 -8.17
CA SER A 42 8.44 5.18 -8.09
C SER A 42 9.88 4.66 -8.27
N ARG A 43 10.87 5.55 -8.38
CA ARG A 43 12.27 5.15 -8.51
C ARG A 43 12.79 4.66 -7.16
N PRO A 44 13.56 3.55 -7.10
CA PRO A 44 14.03 2.99 -5.84
C PRO A 44 14.77 3.96 -4.91
N GLY A 45 15.52 4.93 -5.46
CA GLY A 45 16.27 5.91 -4.67
C GLY A 45 15.41 6.98 -3.98
N ASP A 46 14.13 7.08 -4.34
CA ASP A 46 13.20 8.10 -3.82
C ASP A 46 12.23 7.53 -2.77
N LEU A 47 12.31 6.24 -2.46
CA LEU A 47 11.30 5.51 -1.69
C LEU A 47 11.76 5.19 -0.26
N LEU A 48 10.91 5.49 0.71
CA LEU A 48 10.87 4.83 2.01
C LEU A 48 10.01 3.58 1.90
N SER A 49 10.29 2.55 2.69
CA SER A 49 9.53 1.29 2.67
C SER A 49 9.22 0.81 4.08
N GLU A 50 8.06 0.15 4.25
CA GLU A 50 7.68 -0.55 5.48
C GLU A 50 6.75 -1.72 5.14
N SER A 51 6.62 -2.74 6.00
CA SER A 51 5.67 -3.83 5.79
C SER A 51 4.48 -3.81 6.74
N PHE A 52 3.34 -4.35 6.31
CA PHE A 52 2.19 -4.58 7.15
C PHE A 52 1.43 -5.83 6.72
N LYS A 53 0.67 -6.43 7.64
CA LYS A 53 -0.19 -7.58 7.36
C LYS A 53 -1.66 -7.18 7.40
N VAL A 54 -2.42 -7.67 6.43
CA VAL A 54 -3.89 -7.62 6.47
C VAL A 54 -4.41 -8.93 7.05
N SER A 55 -5.36 -8.86 7.97
CA SER A 55 -5.94 -10.03 8.64
C SER A 55 -7.41 -9.79 9.00
N GLY A 56 -8.20 -10.86 9.03
CA GLY A 56 -9.59 -10.82 9.47
C GLY A 56 -10.56 -10.34 8.39
N ILE A 57 -10.27 -10.69 7.13
CA ILE A 57 -11.06 -10.33 5.94
C ILE A 57 -12.10 -11.41 5.63
#